data_AF-A0A2W4JQ96-F1
#
_entry.id   AF-A0A2W4JQ96-F1
#
_cell.length_a   1.000
_cell.length_b   1.000
_cell.length_c   1.000
_cell.angle_alpha   90.00
_cell.angle_beta   90.00
_cell.angle_gamma   90.00
#
_symmetry.space_group_name_H-M   'P 1'
#
loop_
_entity.id
_entity.type
_entity.pdbx_description
1 polymer ?
#
loop_
_entity_poly.entity_id
_entity_poly.type
_entity_poly.pdbx_seq_one_letter_code
_entity_poly.pdbx_strand_id
1 'polypeptide(L)'
;MDGRAKANVSWRTGRDSYGLAVTAPQLLESGDAVLGGAVCVDGIVVGVSGMYNWYDEALAASVAWFLRGILKGRLSDYDKPFIA
;
A
#
# COMPACT_ATOMS: atom_id res chain seq x y z
N MET A 1 1.31 -4.11 -16.38
CA MET A 1 0.58 -3.12 -15.54
C MET A 1 1.61 -2.37 -14.71
N ASP A 2 1.50 -1.06 -14.54
CA ASP A 2 2.46 -0.22 -13.79
C ASP A 2 2.04 -0.10 -12.32
N GLY A 3 2.99 -0.11 -11.38
CA GLY A 3 2.75 0.13 -9.95
C GLY A 3 2.13 1.51 -9.68
N ARG A 4 2.37 2.50 -10.54
CA ARG A 4 1.74 3.83 -10.44
C ARG A 4 0.22 3.80 -10.60
N ALA A 5 -0.29 3.03 -11.56
CA ALA A 5 -1.72 2.89 -11.79
C ALA A 5 -2.41 2.21 -10.60
N LYS A 6 -1.76 1.19 -10.02
CA LYS A 6 -2.24 0.54 -8.78
C LYS A 6 -2.25 1.52 -7.60
N ALA A 7 -1.17 2.30 -7.42
CA ALA A 7 -1.09 3.30 -6.35
C ALA A 7 -2.15 4.40 -6.47
N ASN A 8 -2.49 4.84 -7.69
CA ASN A 8 -3.49 5.90 -7.90
C ASN A 8 -4.88 5.51 -7.36
N VAL A 9 -5.30 4.27 -7.60
CA VAL A 9 -6.53 3.68 -7.04
C VAL A 9 -6.53 3.75 -5.52
N SER A 10 -5.46 3.27 -4.90
CA SER A 10 -5.35 3.24 -3.43
C SER A 10 -5.27 4.64 -2.82
N TRP A 11 -4.66 5.59 -3.53
CA TRP A 11 -4.63 7.01 -3.15
C TRP A 11 -6.01 7.65 -3.13
N ARG A 12 -6.79 7.48 -4.19
CA ARG A 12 -8.14 8.04 -4.27
C ARG A 12 -9.11 7.44 -3.28
N THR A 13 -9.00 6.13 -3.03
CA THR A 13 -10.03 5.37 -2.29
C THR A 13 -9.66 5.07 -0.85
N GLY A 14 -8.38 5.23 -0.46
CA GLY A 14 -7.89 4.86 0.86
C GLY A 14 -7.93 3.35 1.14
N ARG A 15 -7.93 2.51 0.09
CA ARG A 15 -8.09 1.04 0.17
C ARG A 15 -7.00 0.30 -0.61
N ASP A 16 -6.83 -0.98 -0.34
CA ASP A 16 -6.02 -1.85 -1.20
C ASP A 16 -6.70 -2.11 -2.55
N SER A 17 -5.90 -2.30 -3.60
CA SER A 17 -6.41 -2.36 -4.97
C SER A 17 -7.24 -3.60 -5.24
N TYR A 18 -6.86 -4.76 -4.69
CA TYR A 18 -7.63 -5.99 -4.83
C TYR A 18 -8.97 -5.93 -4.06
N GLY A 19 -8.93 -5.55 -2.79
CA GLY A 19 -10.11 -5.42 -1.94
C GLY A 19 -11.12 -4.42 -2.51
N LEU A 20 -10.66 -3.30 -3.07
CA LEU A 20 -11.54 -2.36 -3.79
C LEU A 20 -12.22 -3.04 -4.99
N ALA A 21 -11.45 -3.72 -5.83
CA ALA A 21 -11.97 -4.37 -7.04
C ALA A 21 -13.03 -5.44 -6.72
N VAL A 22 -12.89 -6.14 -5.60
CA VAL A 22 -13.82 -7.19 -5.17
C VAL A 22 -15.05 -6.62 -4.46
N THR A 23 -14.88 -5.63 -3.59
CA THR A 23 -15.94 -5.21 -2.65
C THR A 23 -16.66 -3.93 -3.05
N ALA A 24 -16.05 -3.09 -3.89
CA ALA A 24 -16.62 -1.83 -4.35
C ALA A 24 -16.19 -1.47 -5.78
N PRO A 25 -16.40 -2.36 -6.77
CA PRO A 25 -15.98 -2.13 -8.16
C PRO A 25 -16.58 -0.87 -8.80
N GLN A 26 -17.73 -0.39 -8.33
CA GLN A 26 -18.37 0.84 -8.79
C GLN A 26 -17.56 2.12 -8.50
N LEU A 27 -16.48 2.04 -7.71
CA LEU A 27 -15.58 3.15 -7.43
C LEU A 27 -14.36 3.20 -8.37
N LEU A 28 -14.20 2.20 -9.23
CA LEU A 28 -13.13 2.15 -10.23
C LEU A 28 -13.42 3.11 -11.38
N GLU A 29 -12.38 3.78 -11.85
CA GLU A 29 -12.40 4.61 -13.05
C GLU A 29 -11.69 3.94 -14.23
N SER A 30 -11.91 4.51 -15.43
CA SER A 30 -11.22 4.06 -16.63
C SER A 30 -9.70 4.21 -16.47
N GLY A 31 -8.97 3.10 -16.65
CA GLY A 31 -7.50 3.06 -16.50
C GLY A 31 -7.02 2.61 -15.13
N ASP A 32 -7.92 2.40 -14.17
CA ASP A 32 -7.59 1.86 -12.87
C ASP A 32 -7.12 0.40 -12.95
N ALA A 33 -6.20 0.05 -12.05
CA ALA A 33 -5.74 -1.32 -11.93
C ALA A 33 -6.65 -2.16 -11.03
N VAL A 34 -7.18 -3.25 -11.58
CA VAL A 34 -8.10 -4.19 -10.88
C VAL A 34 -7.39 -5.36 -10.19
N LEU A 35 -6.07 -5.44 -10.34
CA LEU A 35 -5.25 -6.50 -9.73
C LEU A 35 -4.63 -6.03 -8.42
N GLY A 36 -4.38 -6.99 -7.52
CA GLY A 36 -3.64 -6.74 -6.29
C GLY A 36 -2.24 -6.19 -6.54
N GLY A 37 -1.78 -5.36 -5.62
CA GLY A 37 -0.44 -4.76 -5.68
C GLY A 37 -0.36 -3.31 -5.22
N ALA A 38 -1.40 -2.75 -4.63
CA ALA A 38 -1.29 -1.48 -3.93
C ALA A 38 -2.12 -1.46 -2.66
N VAL A 39 -1.67 -0.65 -1.71
CA VAL A 39 -2.31 -0.47 -0.40
C VAL A 39 -2.37 0.99 -0.01
N CYS A 40 -3.25 1.31 0.93
CA CYS A 40 -3.22 2.55 1.70
C CYS A 40 -3.25 2.18 3.20
N VAL A 41 -2.17 2.48 3.93
CA VAL A 41 -2.04 2.20 5.37
C VAL A 41 -1.78 3.50 6.10
N ASP A 42 -2.71 3.94 6.95
CA ASP A 42 -2.63 5.21 7.70
C ASP A 42 -2.27 6.42 6.80
N GLY A 43 -2.77 6.44 5.56
CA GLY A 43 -2.50 7.48 4.56
C GLY A 43 -1.19 7.29 3.77
N ILE A 44 -0.39 6.27 4.06
CA ILE A 44 0.78 5.89 3.24
C ILE A 44 0.33 4.98 2.11
N VAL A 45 0.55 5.43 0.88
CA VAL A 45 0.19 4.68 -0.33
C VAL A 45 1.43 4.11 -0.99
N VAL A 46 1.39 2.81 -1.27
CA VAL A 46 2.48 2.09 -1.96
C VAL A 46 1.88 1.24 -3.05
N GLY A 47 2.44 1.32 -4.25
CA GLY A 47 2.13 0.44 -5.37
C GLY A 47 3.37 -0.35 -5.80
N VAL A 48 3.18 -1.65 -5.97
CA VAL A 48 4.21 -2.60 -6.38
C VAL A 48 3.68 -3.37 -7.60
N SER A 49 4.58 -3.60 -8.56
CA SER A 49 4.29 -4.41 -9.71
C SER A 49 5.54 -5.17 -10.13
N GLY A 50 5.40 -6.46 -10.44
CA GLY A 50 6.49 -7.24 -11.03
C GLY A 50 6.38 -8.74 -10.81
N MET A 51 5.54 -9.20 -9.88
CA MET A 51 5.40 -10.61 -9.53
C MET A 51 3.92 -11.04 -9.49
N TYR A 52 3.58 -12.03 -8.66
CA TYR A 52 2.19 -12.41 -8.42
C TYR A 52 1.43 -11.28 -7.71
N ASN A 53 0.17 -11.02 -8.10
CA ASN A 53 -0.61 -9.91 -7.56
C ASN A 53 -0.73 -9.91 -6.02
N TRP A 54 -0.92 -11.10 -5.42
CA TRP A 54 -0.97 -11.26 -3.96
C TRP A 54 0.38 -10.93 -3.30
N TYR A 55 1.49 -11.25 -3.98
CA TYR A 55 2.84 -11.00 -3.48
C TYR A 55 3.17 -9.51 -3.56
N ASP A 56 2.85 -8.88 -4.69
CA ASP A 56 3.01 -7.44 -4.89
C ASP A 56 2.24 -6.66 -3.79
N GLU A 57 1.03 -7.09 -3.44
CA GLU A 57 0.21 -6.43 -2.41
C GLU A 57 0.78 -6.62 -1.01
N ALA A 58 1.23 -7.83 -0.68
CA ALA A 58 1.91 -8.12 0.58
C ALA A 58 3.23 -7.32 0.72
N LEU A 59 3.98 -7.17 -0.37
CA LEU A 59 5.19 -6.35 -0.40
C LEU A 59 4.85 -4.86 -0.23
N ALA A 60 3.81 -4.36 -0.91
CA ALA A 60 3.33 -2.99 -0.76
C ALA A 60 2.92 -2.69 0.70
N ALA A 61 2.18 -3.62 1.33
CA ALA A 61 1.82 -3.55 2.75
C ALA A 61 3.05 -3.48 3.66
N SER A 62 4.03 -4.37 3.42
CA SER A 62 5.27 -4.42 4.21
C SER A 62 6.03 -3.09 4.15
N VAL A 63 6.18 -2.53 2.94
CA VAL A 63 6.83 -1.22 2.74
C VAL A 63 6.08 -0.10 3.47
N ALA A 64 4.75 -0.06 3.37
CA ALA A 64 3.95 0.96 4.06
C ALA A 64 4.11 0.88 5.58
N TRP A 65 4.11 -0.33 6.15
CA TRP A 65 4.33 -0.55 7.58
C TRP A 65 5.76 -0.19 8.03
N PHE A 66 6.78 -0.49 7.21
CA PHE A 66 8.15 -0.07 7.52
C PHE A 66 8.31 1.44 7.52
N LEU A 67 7.78 2.14 6.52
CA LEU A 67 7.80 3.61 6.47
C LEU A 67 7.12 4.21 7.70
N ARG A 68 5.96 3.66 8.08
CA ARG A 68 5.27 4.06 9.30
C ARG A 68 6.10 3.81 10.56
N GLY A 69 6.76 2.65 10.67
CA GLY A 69 7.62 2.31 11.78
C GLY A 69 8.79 3.27 11.93
N ILE A 70 9.46 3.59 10.82
CA ILE A 70 10.56 4.58 10.77
C ILE A 70 10.07 5.95 11.22
N LEU A 71 8.91 6.41 10.72
CA LEU A 71 8.32 7.69 11.12
C LEU A 71 8.02 7.73 12.62
N LYS A 72 7.46 6.66 13.17
CA LYS A 72 7.24 6.55 14.62
C LYS A 72 8.54 6.63 15.40
N GLY A 73 9.54 5.82 15.05
CA GLY A 73 10.85 5.83 15.72
C GLY A 73 11.46 7.23 15.79
N ARG A 74 11.40 7.97 14.68
CA ARG A 74 11.90 9.36 14.57
C ARG A 74 11.10 10.38 15.38
N LEU A 75 9.79 10.20 15.51
CA LEU A 75 8.93 11.14 16.24
C LEU A 75 9.00 10.95 17.76
N SER A 76 9.26 9.73 18.21
CA SER A 76 9.19 9.39 19.63
C SER A 76 10.56 9.23 20.31
N ASP A 77 11.67 9.59 19.65
CA ASP A 77 13.05 9.35 20.13
C ASP A 77 13.28 7.88 20.56
N TYR A 78 12.55 6.96 19.92
CA TYR A 78 12.54 5.51 20.21
C TYR A 78 13.78 4.80 19.65
N ASP A 79 14.90 5.50 19.51
CA ASP A 79 16.12 5.01 18.87
C ASP A 79 16.96 4.12 19.80
N LYS A 80 16.48 3.88 21.02
CA LYS A 80 17.12 2.94 21.94
C LYS A 80 16.51 1.55 21.75
N PRO A 81 17.29 0.55 21.29
CA PRO A 81 16.79 -0.81 21.25
C PRO A 81 16.49 -1.29 22.67
N PHE A 82 15.45 -2.11 22.82
CA PHE A 82 15.03 -2.65 24.11
C PHE A 82 16.12 -3.49 24.81
N ILE A 83 17.10 -3.98 24.04
CA ILE A 83 18.19 -4.86 24.51
C ILE A 83 19.53 -4.09 24.61
N ALA A 84 19.52 -2.76 24.73
CA ALA A 84 20.72 -1.98 25.05
C ALA A 84 20.99 -1.93 26.56
#